data_AF-A0A0G1W9A4-F1
#
_entry.id   AF-A0A0G1W9A4-F1
#
_cell.length_a   1.000
_cell.length_b   1.000
_cell.length_c   1.000
_cell.angle_alpha   90.00
_cell.angle_beta   90.00
_cell.angle_gamma   90.00
#
_symmetry.space_group_name_H-M   'P 1'
#
loop_
_entity.id
_entity.type
_entity.pdbx_description
1 polymer ?
#
loop_
_entity_poly.entity_id
_entity_poly.type
_entity_poly.pdbx_seq_one_letter_code
_entity_poly.pdbx_strand_id
1 'polypeptide(L)'
;MIQNSKFKIKNSQRGQVMILSVMMLGGIMLSGAAIAGLLMLYQIKSANDAVNSAKAIFAADAGLESVTWCILKGAGTSACVDGIVPIVFDDSTVSINAKSQTVGSEIIITSRGYGASGKAVRILETIFETGP
;
A
#
# COMPACT_ATOMS: atom_id res chain seq x y z
N MET A 1 -77.47 -28.17 -28.02
CA MET A 1 -77.32 -26.97 -27.16
C MET A 1 -76.37 -27.31 -26.02
N ILE A 2 -75.09 -26.96 -26.13
CA ILE A 2 -74.15 -26.90 -25.00
C ILE A 2 -73.16 -25.76 -25.33
N GLN A 3 -73.25 -24.63 -24.61
CA GLN A 3 -72.22 -23.59 -24.63
C GLN A 3 -71.23 -23.90 -23.50
N ASN A 4 -69.95 -24.11 -23.82
CA ASN A 4 -68.89 -24.16 -22.81
C ASN A 4 -68.19 -22.80 -22.77
N SER A 5 -68.40 -22.10 -21.68
CA SER A 5 -67.90 -20.76 -21.42
C SER A 5 -66.38 -20.76 -21.27
N LYS A 6 -65.73 -19.91 -22.06
CA LYS A 6 -64.28 -19.69 -22.02
C LYS A 6 -63.87 -19.22 -20.63
N PHE A 7 -62.90 -19.91 -20.02
CA PHE A 7 -62.24 -19.49 -18.80
C PHE A 7 -61.47 -18.18 -19.06
N LYS A 8 -62.04 -17.03 -18.66
CA LYS A 8 -61.37 -15.73 -18.73
C LYS A 8 -60.55 -15.50 -17.46
N ILE A 9 -59.23 -15.70 -17.55
CA ILE A 9 -58.29 -15.22 -16.52
C ILE A 9 -58.18 -13.70 -16.66
N LYS A 10 -58.97 -12.95 -15.88
CA LYS A 10 -58.84 -11.50 -15.75
C LYS A 10 -57.96 -11.18 -14.53
N ASN A 11 -56.64 -11.32 -14.67
CA ASN A 11 -55.69 -10.88 -13.62
C ASN A 11 -54.23 -10.69 -14.10
N SER A 12 -54.00 -10.15 -15.30
CA SER A 12 -52.64 -10.02 -15.86
C SER A 12 -51.72 -9.05 -15.11
N GLN A 13 -52.25 -8.19 -14.24
CA GLN A 13 -51.47 -7.16 -13.55
C GLN A 13 -50.71 -7.69 -12.33
N ARG A 14 -51.21 -8.72 -11.62
CA ARG A 14 -50.55 -9.23 -10.40
C ARG A 14 -49.18 -9.86 -10.68
N GLY A 15 -49.06 -10.63 -11.78
CA GLY A 15 -47.79 -11.22 -12.19
C GLY A 15 -46.78 -10.18 -12.69
N GLN A 16 -47.27 -9.15 -13.40
CA GLN A 16 -46.44 -8.04 -13.89
C GLN A 16 -45.87 -7.21 -12.74
N VAL A 17 -46.67 -6.92 -11.72
CA VAL A 17 -46.21 -6.21 -10.51
C VAL A 17 -45.15 -7.03 -9.77
N MET A 18 -45.35 -8.36 -9.65
CA MET A 18 -44.35 -9.24 -9.01
C MET A 18 -43.01 -9.21 -9.75
N ILE A 19 -43.01 -9.33 -11.08
CA ILE A 19 -41.78 -9.28 -11.90
C ILE A 19 -41.09 -7.93 -11.76
N LEU A 20 -41.84 -6.83 -11.80
CA LEU A 20 -41.29 -5.48 -11.64
C LEU A 20 -40.64 -5.31 -10.26
N SER A 21 -41.28 -5.80 -9.20
CA SER A 21 -40.72 -5.76 -7.84
C SER A 21 -39.43 -6.56 -7.74
N VAL A 22 -39.37 -7.76 -8.32
CA VAL A 22 -38.14 -8.58 -8.31
C VAL A 22 -37.04 -7.93 -9.15
N MET A 23 -37.36 -7.33 -10.30
CA MET A 23 -36.38 -6.57 -11.10
C MET A 23 -35.85 -5.35 -10.35
N MET A 24 -36.70 -4.61 -9.64
CA MET A 24 -36.27 -3.47 -8.82
C MET A 24 -35.38 -3.93 -7.66
N LEU A 25 -35.79 -4.98 -6.92
CA LEU A 25 -34.99 -5.53 -5.83
C LEU A 25 -33.64 -6.07 -6.33
N GLY A 26 -33.63 -6.77 -7.46
CA GLY A 26 -32.41 -7.25 -8.09
C GLY A 26 -31.50 -6.11 -8.53
N GLY A 27 -32.05 -5.04 -9.11
CA GLY A 27 -31.30 -3.85 -9.50
C GLY A 27 -30.67 -3.12 -8.32
N ILE A 28 -31.40 -2.99 -7.21
CA ILE A 28 -30.90 -2.38 -5.96
C ILE A 28 -29.81 -3.26 -5.33
N MET A 29 -30.01 -4.58 -5.28
CA MET A 29 -28.99 -5.48 -4.75
C MET A 29 -27.72 -5.48 -5.60
N LEU A 30 -27.86 -5.47 -6.92
CA LEU A 30 -26.71 -5.43 -7.83
C LEU A 30 -25.92 -4.13 -7.73
N SER A 31 -26.61 -2.98 -7.66
CA SER A 31 -25.94 -1.67 -7.51
C SER A 31 -25.23 -1.57 -6.16
N GLY A 32 -25.87 -2.02 -5.08
CA GLY A 32 -25.25 -2.09 -3.75
C GLY A 32 -24.02 -2.99 -3.73
N ALA A 33 -24.11 -4.18 -4.30
CA ALA A 33 -22.99 -5.12 -4.40
C ALA A 33 -21.83 -4.55 -5.25
N ALA A 34 -22.13 -3.86 -6.35
CA ALA A 34 -21.12 -3.23 -7.19
C ALA A 34 -20.34 -2.13 -6.45
N ILE A 35 -21.04 -1.26 -5.72
CA ILE A 35 -20.41 -0.20 -4.91
C ILE A 35 -19.57 -0.81 -3.79
N ALA A 36 -20.11 -1.82 -3.08
CA ALA A 36 -19.38 -2.51 -2.03
C ALA A 36 -18.10 -3.18 -2.56
N GLY A 37 -18.19 -3.86 -3.71
CA GLY A 37 -17.04 -4.46 -4.38
C GLY A 37 -15.97 -3.43 -4.75
N LEU A 38 -16.38 -2.28 -5.29
CA LEU A 38 -15.46 -1.19 -5.61
C LEU A 38 -14.75 -0.63 -4.36
N LEU A 39 -15.49 -0.43 -3.26
CA LEU A 39 -14.93 0.04 -2.01
C LEU A 39 -13.92 -0.96 -1.42
N MET A 40 -14.20 -2.26 -1.51
CA MET A 40 -13.25 -3.30 -1.08
C MET A 40 -11.95 -3.24 -1.89
N LEU A 41 -12.03 -3.04 -3.21
CA LEU A 41 -10.83 -2.89 -4.04
C LEU A 41 -9.97 -1.70 -3.59
N TYR A 42 -10.60 -0.57 -3.26
CA TYR A 42 -9.86 0.59 -2.73
C TYR A 42 -9.21 0.30 -1.39
N GLN A 43 -9.89 -0.41 -0.49
CA GLN A 43 -9.33 -0.79 0.82
C GLN A 43 -8.14 -1.75 0.66
N ILE A 44 -8.21 -2.70 -0.27
CA ILE A 44 -7.08 -3.63 -0.53
C ILE A 44 -5.88 -2.86 -1.08
N LYS A 45 -6.12 -1.91 -2.00
CA LYS A 45 -5.05 -1.08 -2.56
C LYS A 45 -4.39 -0.23 -1.48
N SER A 46 -5.17 0.45 -0.66
CA SER A 46 -4.62 1.29 0.41
C SER A 46 -3.85 0.47 1.46
N ALA A 47 -4.34 -0.73 1.80
CA ALA A 47 -3.63 -1.64 2.69
C ALA A 47 -2.26 -2.06 2.11
N ASN A 48 -2.20 -2.38 0.81
CA ASN A 48 -0.94 -2.74 0.15
C ASN A 48 0.03 -1.55 0.11
N ASP A 49 -0.46 -0.34 -0.20
CA ASP A 49 0.36 0.88 -0.21
C ASP A 49 0.91 1.21 1.20
N ALA A 50 0.14 0.93 2.25
CA ALA A 50 0.57 1.07 3.64
C ALA A 50 1.68 0.06 4.00
N VAL A 51 1.54 -1.21 3.61
CA VAL A 51 2.58 -2.23 3.81
C VAL A 51 3.87 -1.86 3.06
N ASN A 52 3.77 -1.42 1.81
CA ASN A 52 4.93 -1.01 1.02
C ASN A 52 5.61 0.23 1.60
N SER A 53 4.82 1.17 2.14
CA SER A 53 5.36 2.30 2.90
C SER A 53 6.10 1.84 4.14
N ALA A 54 5.54 0.93 4.94
CA ALA A 54 6.19 0.42 6.13
C ALA A 54 7.52 -0.28 5.81
N LYS A 55 7.57 -1.09 4.75
CA LYS A 55 8.80 -1.69 4.23
C LYS A 55 9.84 -0.64 3.88
N ALA A 56 9.44 0.42 3.17
CA ALA A 56 10.34 1.52 2.81
C ALA A 56 10.85 2.27 4.05
N ILE A 57 10.02 2.51 5.08
CA ILE A 57 10.47 3.12 6.34
C ILE A 57 11.51 2.23 7.03
N PHE A 58 11.21 0.95 7.20
CA PHE A 58 12.09 -0.02 7.86
C PHE A 58 13.43 -0.13 7.13
N ALA A 59 13.41 -0.16 5.80
CA ALA A 59 14.63 -0.18 4.99
C ALA A 59 15.46 1.09 5.20
N ALA A 60 14.82 2.28 5.22
CA ALA A 60 15.52 3.53 5.48
C ALA A 60 16.14 3.54 6.89
N ASP A 61 15.42 3.04 7.90
CA ASP A 61 15.90 3.00 9.29
C ASP A 61 17.10 2.05 9.45
N ALA A 62 17.00 0.84 8.88
CA ALA A 62 18.12 -0.11 8.86
C ALA A 62 19.36 0.48 8.16
N GLY A 63 19.16 1.22 7.06
CA GLY A 63 20.25 1.91 6.38
C GLY A 63 20.89 3.01 7.24
N LEU A 64 20.08 3.75 8.01
CA LEU A 64 20.55 4.79 8.93
C LEU A 64 21.40 4.18 10.05
N GLU A 65 20.86 3.17 10.74
CA GLU A 65 21.54 2.47 11.84
C GLU A 65 22.86 1.84 11.39
N SER A 66 22.88 1.22 10.22
CA SER A 66 24.09 0.62 9.64
C SER A 66 25.19 1.65 9.42
N VAL A 67 24.87 2.80 8.83
CA VAL A 67 25.87 3.86 8.59
C VAL A 67 26.32 4.47 9.91
N THR A 68 25.41 4.73 10.84
CA THR A 68 25.75 5.23 12.18
C THR A 68 26.67 4.26 12.94
N TRP A 69 26.35 2.96 12.93
CA TRP A 69 27.18 1.93 13.57
C TRP A 69 28.58 1.88 12.96
N CYS A 70 28.67 1.96 11.63
CA CYS A 70 29.94 1.97 10.91
C CYS A 70 30.82 3.17 11.32
N ILE A 71 30.23 4.37 11.38
CA ILE A 71 30.91 5.60 11.80
C ILE A 71 31.39 5.50 13.25
N LEU A 72 30.53 5.04 14.17
CA LEU A 72 30.88 4.88 15.59
C LEU A 72 31.98 3.83 15.83
N LYS A 73 32.07 2.81 14.98
CA LYS A 73 33.11 1.78 15.08
C LYS A 73 34.49 2.24 14.56
N GLY A 74 34.59 3.44 13.99
CA GLY A 74 35.86 4.04 13.58
C GLY A 74 36.20 3.84 12.09
N ALA A 75 35.26 3.36 11.28
CA ALA A 75 35.37 3.50 9.83
C ALA A 75 34.90 4.92 9.48
N GLY A 76 35.80 5.79 9.02
CA GLY A 76 35.44 7.17 8.66
C GLY A 76 34.28 7.24 7.66
N THR A 77 33.69 8.43 7.49
CA THR A 77 32.47 8.66 6.70
C THR A 77 32.54 8.22 5.23
N SER A 78 33.74 8.08 4.66
CA SER A 78 33.98 7.60 3.29
C SER A 78 33.97 6.06 3.14
N ALA A 79 34.13 5.29 4.22
CA ALA A 79 34.05 3.82 4.19
C ALA A 79 32.61 3.31 4.42
N CYS A 80 31.74 4.16 4.98
CA CYS A 80 30.38 3.80 5.35
C CYS A 80 29.33 4.18 4.28
N VAL A 81 29.75 4.79 3.17
CA VAL A 81 28.90 5.27 2.05
C VAL A 81 28.72 4.25 0.92
N ASP A 82 29.65 3.30 0.78
CA ASP A 82 29.68 2.34 -0.34
C ASP A 82 29.35 0.90 0.11
N GLY A 83 28.24 0.73 0.82
CA GLY A 83 27.60 -0.58 0.96
C GLY A 83 28.36 -1.64 1.79
N ILE A 84 29.13 -1.24 2.82
CA ILE A 84 29.95 -2.19 3.61
C ILE A 84 29.20 -2.84 4.80
N VAL A 85 27.91 -2.59 4.99
CA VAL A 85 27.06 -3.58 5.67
C VAL A 85 26.15 -4.17 4.60
N PRO A 86 26.28 -5.47 4.27
CA PRO A 86 25.38 -6.12 3.35
C PRO A 86 24.03 -6.27 4.06
N ILE A 87 23.24 -5.20 4.08
CA ILE A 87 21.85 -5.28 4.48
C ILE A 87 21.15 -6.00 3.33
N VAL A 88 20.95 -7.29 3.53
CA VAL A 88 20.18 -8.14 2.64
C VAL A 88 18.79 -8.27 3.22
N PHE A 89 17.81 -7.75 2.50
CA PHE A 89 16.42 -8.02 2.78
C PHE A 89 16.04 -9.35 2.12
N ASP A 90 15.27 -10.18 2.83
CA ASP A 90 14.69 -11.41 2.27
C ASP A 90 13.73 -11.09 1.10
N ASP A 91 13.10 -9.91 1.16
CA ASP A 91 12.27 -9.38 0.09
C ASP A 91 13.12 -8.63 -0.95
N SER A 92 13.23 -9.22 -2.15
CA SER A 92 13.98 -8.64 -3.28
C SER A 92 13.40 -7.33 -3.82
N THR A 93 12.18 -6.96 -3.40
CA THR A 93 11.55 -5.69 -3.78
C THR A 93 11.90 -4.54 -2.83
N VAL A 94 12.64 -4.84 -1.76
CA VAL A 94 13.09 -3.87 -0.78
C VAL A 94 14.58 -3.60 -0.98
N SER A 95 14.96 -2.33 -1.01
CA SER A 95 16.36 -1.92 -1.14
C SER A 95 16.64 -0.63 -0.39
N ILE A 96 17.93 -0.34 -0.19
CA ILE A 96 18.38 0.86 0.50
C ILE A 96 19.41 1.62 -0.32
N ASN A 97 19.44 2.93 -0.13
CA ASN A 97 20.53 3.79 -0.54
C ASN A 97 20.83 4.75 0.61
N ALA A 98 21.87 4.45 1.38
CA ALA A 98 22.31 5.26 2.50
C ALA A 98 23.60 5.99 2.16
N LYS A 99 23.71 7.24 2.60
CA LYS A 99 24.88 8.10 2.38
C LYS A 99 25.19 8.89 3.64
N SER A 100 26.47 9.06 3.94
CA SER A 100 26.95 10.01 4.94
C SER A 100 27.76 11.12 4.29
N GLN A 101 27.56 12.35 4.74
CA GLN A 101 28.28 13.54 4.33
C GLN A 101 28.75 14.29 5.58
N THR A 102 30.00 14.74 5.58
CA THR A 102 30.52 15.64 6.61
C THR A 102 30.49 17.07 6.10
N VAL A 103 29.82 17.97 6.82
CA VAL A 103 29.72 19.40 6.51
C VAL A 103 30.15 20.18 7.75
N GLY A 104 31.36 20.75 7.73
CA GLY A 104 31.91 21.42 8.91
C GLY A 104 32.09 20.45 10.09
N SER A 105 31.47 20.77 11.23
CA SER A 105 31.41 19.91 12.43
C SER A 105 30.15 19.04 12.48
N GLU A 106 29.42 18.89 11.36
CA GLU A 106 28.23 18.05 11.29
C GLU A 106 28.47 16.83 10.40
N ILE A 107 27.95 15.69 10.83
CA ILE A 107 27.84 14.48 10.02
C ILE A 107 26.36 14.28 9.73
N ILE A 108 26.00 14.47 8.47
CA ILE A 108 24.65 14.26 7.95
C ILE A 108 24.61 12.85 7.38
N ILE A 109 23.65 12.04 7.82
CA ILE A 109 23.38 10.73 7.24
C ILE A 109 21.99 10.76 6.65
N THR A 110 21.90 10.48 5.36
CA THR A 110 20.64 10.35 4.63
C THR A 110 20.47 8.90 4.21
N SER A 111 19.39 8.27 4.63
CA SER A 111 19.03 6.91 4.22
C SER A 111 17.72 6.90 3.45
N ARG A 112 17.74 6.32 2.25
CA ARG A 112 16.57 6.16 1.38
C ARG A 112 16.18 4.69 1.34
N GLY A 113 15.02 4.37 1.86
CA GLY A 113 14.44 3.03 1.77
C GLY A 113 13.42 2.95 0.64
N TYR A 114 13.48 1.86 -0.11
CA TYR A 114 12.60 1.57 -1.23
C TYR A 114 11.78 0.33 -0.90
N GLY A 115 10.46 0.40 -1.07
CA GLY A 115 9.53 -0.72 -0.94
C GLY A 115 8.80 -0.97 -2.26
N ALA A 116 8.48 -2.24 -2.53
CA ALA A 116 7.79 -2.68 -3.76
C ALA A 116 8.47 -2.17 -5.04
N SER A 117 9.79 -2.36 -5.14
CA SER A 117 10.62 -1.96 -6.29
C SER A 117 10.55 -0.47 -6.60
N GLY A 118 10.52 0.36 -5.54
CA GLY A 118 10.55 1.82 -5.65
C GLY A 118 9.18 2.49 -5.82
N LYS A 119 8.07 1.73 -5.72
CA LYS A 119 6.72 2.32 -5.67
C LYS A 119 6.46 3.09 -4.39
N ALA A 120 7.08 2.67 -3.29
CA ALA A 120 7.10 3.39 -2.03
C ALA A 120 8.53 3.80 -1.71
N VAL A 121 8.74 5.09 -1.40
CA VAL A 121 10.06 5.63 -1.02
C VAL A 121 9.91 6.43 0.25
N ARG A 122 10.80 6.17 1.21
CA ARG A 122 10.86 6.91 2.48
C ARG A 122 12.30 7.30 2.72
N ILE A 123 12.48 8.52 3.21
CA ILE A 123 13.79 9.11 3.44
C ILE A 123 13.87 9.46 4.92
N LEU A 124 14.93 9.02 5.56
CA LEU A 124 15.29 9.42 6.91
C LEU A 124 16.61 10.15 6.85
N GLU A 125 16.72 11.17 7.69
CA GLU A 125 17.92 11.97 7.84
C GLU A 125 18.21 12.13 9.31
N THR A 126 19.49 12.01 9.67
CA THR A 126 19.97 12.34 11.00
C THR A 126 21.24 13.17 10.88
N ILE A 127 21.46 14.03 11.85
CA ILE A 127 22.60 14.95 11.90
C ILE A 127 23.27 14.75 13.24
N PHE A 128 24.56 14.47 13.21
CA PHE A 128 25.39 14.39 14.41
C PHE A 128 26.34 15.59 14.43
N GLU A 129 26.36 16.30 15.55
CA GLU A 129 27.40 17.28 15.82
C GLU A 129 28.64 16.57 16.34
N THR A 130 29.77 16.75 15.66
CA THR A 130 31.07 16.41 16.22
C THR A 130 31.39 17.49 17.25
N GLY A 131 31.40 17.12 18.53
CA GLY A 131 31.71 18.05 19.63
C GLY A 131 33.05 18.77 19.45
N PRO A 132 33.30 19.82 20.24
CA PRO A 132 34.52 20.62 20.16
C PRO A 132 35.80 19.81 20.43
#